data_AF-A0A1H6YTL3-F1
#
_entry.id   AF-A0A1H6YTL3-F1
#
_cell.length_a   1.000
_cell.length_b   1.000
_cell.length_c   1.000
_cell.angle_alpha   90.00
_cell.angle_beta   90.00
_cell.angle_gamma   90.00
#
_symmetry.space_group_name_H-M   'P 1'
#
loop_
_entity.id
_entity.type
_entity.pdbx_description
1 polymer ?
#
loop_
_entity_poly.entity_id
_entity_poly.type
_entity_poly.pdbx_seq_one_letter_code
_entity_poly.pdbx_strand_id
1 'polypeptide(L)'
;MEFSAFIQILSGYTGLVASIFFALGIVTQNTRTMLDLSQAYWGPNPSTVSNLSNQKADYLIGFSGLFITFALQIASYLVSYFFPVKIPLSILEATILLALFFIVLFIALRLLAKRLAERYEKEINELFKNTQAELLAKGS
;
A
#
# COMPACT_ATOMS: atom_id res chain seq x y z
N MET A 1 -30.31 12.67 -13.54
CA MET A 1 -28.98 12.05 -13.43
C MET A 1 -28.88 11.04 -14.55
N GLU A 2 -27.89 11.17 -15.44
CA GLU A 2 -27.68 10.21 -16.52
C GLU A 2 -27.36 8.82 -15.97
N PHE A 3 -27.84 7.76 -16.62
CA PHE A 3 -27.55 6.37 -16.21
C PHE A 3 -26.04 6.09 -16.16
N SER A 4 -25.27 6.72 -17.05
CA SER A 4 -23.80 6.67 -17.05
C SER A 4 -23.19 7.23 -15.77
N ALA A 5 -23.69 8.35 -15.26
CA ALA A 5 -23.24 8.93 -13.99
C ALA A 5 -23.60 8.00 -12.82
N PHE A 6 -24.75 7.33 -12.86
CA PHE A 6 -25.15 6.39 -11.80
C PHE A 6 -24.20 5.20 -11.74
N ILE A 7 -23.87 4.61 -12.89
CA ILE A 7 -22.90 3.51 -12.97
C ILE A 7 -21.50 3.95 -12.53
N GLN A 8 -21.05 5.17 -12.86
CA GLN A 8 -19.75 5.68 -12.42
C GLN A 8 -19.68 5.83 -10.89
N ILE A 9 -20.73 6.38 -10.28
CA ILE A 9 -20.82 6.51 -8.82
C ILE A 9 -20.85 5.13 -8.15
N LEU A 10 -21.68 4.21 -8.66
CA LEU A 10 -21.77 2.85 -8.15
C LEU A 10 -20.41 2.14 -8.25
N SER A 11 -19.74 2.23 -9.39
CA SER A 11 -18.40 1.66 -9.62
C SER A 11 -17.38 2.23 -8.64
N GLY A 12 -17.40 3.55 -8.41
CA GLY A 12 -16.53 4.21 -7.43
C GLY A 12 -16.74 3.68 -6.01
N TYR A 13 -18.00 3.55 -5.56
CA TYR A 13 -18.31 3.01 -4.24
C TYR A 13 -17.96 1.52 -4.11
N THR A 14 -18.25 0.69 -5.11
CA THR A 14 -17.85 -0.72 -5.11
C THR A 14 -16.32 -0.86 -5.05
N GLY A 15 -15.60 -0.04 -5.82
CA GLY A 15 -14.14 0.01 -5.78
C GLY A 15 -13.59 0.40 -4.41
N LEU A 16 -14.21 1.39 -3.76
CA LEU A 16 -13.84 1.82 -2.41
C LEU A 16 -14.01 0.67 -1.41
N VAL A 17 -15.16 -0.02 -1.42
CA VAL A 17 -15.41 -1.16 -0.52
C VAL A 17 -14.40 -2.28 -0.75
N ALA A 18 -14.15 -2.64 -2.02
CA ALA A 18 -13.15 -3.66 -2.36
C ALA A 18 -11.75 -3.29 -1.87
N SER A 19 -11.37 -2.01 -1.97
CA SER A 19 -10.08 -1.52 -1.50
C SER A 19 -9.93 -1.62 0.03
N ILE A 20 -11.01 -1.44 0.80
CA ILE A 20 -11.00 -1.58 2.26
C ILE A 20 -10.75 -3.04 2.66
N PHE A 21 -11.43 -4.00 2.04
CA PHE A 21 -11.21 -5.42 2.31
C PHE A 21 -9.78 -5.85 1.96
N PHE A 22 -9.26 -5.36 0.83
CA PHE A 22 -7.87 -5.58 0.44
C PHE A 22 -6.89 -5.00 1.48
N ALA A 23 -7.15 -3.79 1.97
CA ALA A 23 -6.32 -3.13 2.98
C ALA A 23 -6.28 -3.88 4.30
N LEU A 24 -7.45 -4.32 4.79
CA LEU A 24 -7.58 -4.98 6.08
C LEU A 24 -6.74 -6.27 6.11
N GLY A 25 -6.72 -7.04 5.03
CA GLY A 25 -5.89 -8.26 4.96
C GLY A 25 -4.40 -7.99 5.16
N ILE A 26 -3.89 -6.87 4.62
CA ILE A 26 -2.47 -6.53 4.69
C ILE A 26 -2.10 -5.77 5.96
N VAL A 27 -2.96 -4.86 6.41
CA VAL A 27 -2.74 -4.07 7.64
C VAL A 27 -2.77 -4.97 8.87
N THR A 28 -3.62 -6.00 8.88
CA THR A 28 -3.72 -6.95 9.99
C THR A 28 -2.57 -7.97 10.04
N GLN A 29 -1.83 -8.15 8.94
CA GLN A 29 -0.67 -9.03 8.90
C GLN A 29 0.47 -8.43 9.73
N ASN A 30 0.67 -8.88 10.96
CA ASN A 30 1.73 -8.40 11.84
C ASN A 30 3.07 -9.13 11.56
N THR A 31 4.17 -8.57 12.08
CA THR A 31 5.52 -9.14 11.90
C THR A 31 5.70 -10.49 12.58
N ARG A 32 4.89 -10.81 13.61
CA ARG A 32 4.89 -12.12 14.26
C ARG A 32 4.35 -13.22 13.35
N THR A 33 3.20 -12.98 12.71
CA THR A 33 2.64 -13.89 11.70
C THR A 33 3.60 -14.04 10.52
N MET A 34 4.28 -12.97 10.11
CA MET A 34 5.29 -13.06 9.05
C MET A 34 6.50 -13.90 9.49
N LEU A 35 6.94 -13.76 10.75
CA LEU A 35 7.99 -14.60 11.31
C LEU A 35 7.55 -16.06 11.32
N ASP A 36 6.36 -16.38 11.81
CA ASP A 36 5.81 -17.73 11.87
C ASP A 36 5.72 -18.36 10.47
N LEU A 37 5.27 -17.60 9.47
CA LEU A 37 5.21 -18.02 8.06
C LEU A 37 6.60 -18.21 7.43
N SER A 38 7.63 -17.56 7.97
CA SER A 38 9.00 -17.66 7.48
C SER A 38 9.80 -18.79 8.11
N GLN A 39 9.29 -19.45 9.17
CA GLN A 39 10.01 -20.50 9.89
C GLN A 39 10.31 -21.71 8.98
N ALA A 40 11.56 -22.17 9.04
CA ALA A 40 11.99 -23.48 8.56
C ALA A 40 12.51 -24.33 9.74
N TYR A 41 12.96 -25.56 9.46
CA TYR A 41 13.36 -26.52 10.51
C TYR A 41 14.43 -25.99 11.48
N TRP A 42 15.32 -25.09 11.01
CA TRP A 42 16.44 -24.55 11.79
C TRP A 42 16.34 -23.04 12.08
N GLY A 43 15.16 -22.44 11.88
CA GLY A 43 14.94 -21.00 12.00
C GLY A 43 14.37 -20.37 10.73
N PRO A 44 14.19 -19.05 10.69
CA PRO A 44 13.53 -18.37 9.58
C PRO A 44 14.36 -18.44 8.29
N ASN A 45 13.69 -18.72 7.18
CA ASN A 45 14.30 -18.67 5.86
C ASN A 45 14.47 -17.20 5.43
N PRO A 46 15.70 -16.71 5.22
CA PRO A 46 15.96 -15.31 4.90
C PRO A 46 15.29 -14.86 3.58
N SER A 47 15.18 -15.74 2.58
CA SER A 47 14.49 -15.38 1.33
C SER A 47 12.99 -15.19 1.55
N THR A 48 12.38 -16.03 2.39
CA THR A 48 10.96 -15.89 2.76
C THR A 48 10.72 -14.61 3.56
N VAL A 49 11.58 -14.28 4.53
CA VAL A 49 11.49 -13.03 5.30
C VAL A 49 11.55 -11.81 4.37
N SER A 50 12.52 -11.78 3.45
CA SER A 50 12.67 -10.65 2.52
C SER A 50 11.48 -10.55 1.57
N ASN A 51 10.99 -11.68 1.02
CA ASN A 51 9.83 -11.70 0.14
C ASN A 51 8.55 -11.22 0.84
N LEU A 52 8.28 -11.69 2.06
CA LEU A 52 7.13 -11.25 2.86
C LEU A 52 7.22 -9.75 3.19
N SER A 53 8.42 -9.27 3.53
CA SER A 53 8.66 -7.85 3.86
C SER A 53 8.44 -6.94 2.65
N ASN A 54 8.94 -7.33 1.48
CA ASN A 54 8.71 -6.63 0.21
C ASN A 54 7.22 -6.63 -0.16
N GLN A 55 6.57 -7.79 -0.08
CA GLN A 55 5.14 -7.94 -0.39
C GLN A 55 4.29 -7.02 0.50
N LYS A 56 4.53 -7.02 1.81
CA LYS A 56 3.82 -6.15 2.75
C LYS A 56 4.01 -4.67 2.43
N ALA A 57 5.25 -4.25 2.15
CA ALA A 57 5.56 -2.87 1.82
C ALA A 57 4.89 -2.42 0.52
N ASP A 58 5.00 -3.24 -0.55
CA ASP A 58 4.38 -2.95 -1.84
C ASP A 58 2.85 -2.85 -1.71
N TYR A 59 2.23 -3.73 -0.92
CA TYR A 59 0.79 -3.66 -0.70
C TYR A 59 0.34 -2.45 0.12
N LEU A 60 1.08 -2.04 1.15
CA LEU A 60 0.75 -0.84 1.93
C LEU A 60 0.84 0.44 1.08
N ILE A 61 1.86 0.54 0.24
CA ILE A 61 2.02 1.65 -0.69
C ILE A 61 0.93 1.63 -1.76
N GLY A 62 0.67 0.46 -2.36
CA GLY A 62 -0.40 0.28 -3.35
C GLY A 62 -1.77 0.64 -2.79
N PHE A 63 -2.08 0.17 -1.57
CA PHE A 63 -3.31 0.52 -0.87
C PHE A 63 -3.44 2.03 -0.63
N SER A 64 -2.38 2.67 -0.17
CA SER A 64 -2.38 4.12 0.06
C SER A 64 -2.64 4.89 -1.25
N GLY A 65 -2.07 4.42 -2.37
CA GLY A 65 -2.36 4.95 -3.71
C GLY A 65 -3.82 4.76 -4.14
N LEU A 66 -4.41 3.59 -3.88
CA LEU A 66 -5.84 3.34 -4.14
C LEU A 66 -6.72 4.27 -3.31
N PHE A 67 -6.43 4.41 -2.02
CA PHE A 67 -7.20 5.30 -1.13
C PHE A 67 -7.16 6.76 -1.62
N ILE A 68 -5.97 7.26 -1.99
CA ILE A 68 -5.82 8.60 -2.58
C ILE A 68 -6.62 8.72 -3.88
N THR A 69 -6.60 7.68 -4.73
CA THR A 69 -7.36 7.67 -5.99
C THR A 69 -8.86 7.84 -5.74
N PHE A 70 -9.43 7.10 -4.78
CA PHE A 70 -10.85 7.25 -4.43
C PHE A 70 -11.16 8.60 -3.80
N ALA A 71 -10.28 9.12 -2.93
CA ALA A 71 -10.44 10.45 -2.37
C ALA A 71 -10.45 11.54 -3.46
N LEU A 72 -9.57 11.42 -4.46
CA LEU A 72 -9.53 12.33 -5.61
C LEU A 72 -10.75 12.18 -6.52
N GLN A 73 -11.27 10.96 -6.73
CA GLN A 73 -12.52 10.75 -7.46
C GLN A 73 -13.71 11.42 -6.75
N ILE A 74 -13.84 11.25 -5.44
CA ILE A 74 -14.92 11.91 -4.67
C ILE A 74 -14.74 13.44 -4.73
N ALA A 75 -13.51 13.92 -4.55
CA ALA A 75 -13.19 15.33 -4.62
C ALA A 75 -13.50 15.93 -6.00
N SER A 76 -13.26 15.22 -7.10
CA SER A 76 -13.54 15.73 -8.45
C SER A 76 -15.03 15.97 -8.69
N TYR A 77 -15.90 15.10 -8.16
CA TYR A 77 -17.35 15.29 -8.20
C TYR A 77 -17.79 16.50 -7.35
N LEU A 78 -17.24 16.66 -6.14
CA LEU A 78 -17.58 17.77 -5.25
C LEU A 78 -17.06 19.12 -5.75
N VAL A 79 -15.79 19.18 -6.17
CA VAL A 79 -15.16 20.43 -6.66
C VAL A 79 -15.86 20.92 -7.92
N SER A 80 -16.21 20.03 -8.85
CA SER A 80 -16.95 20.43 -10.05
C SER A 80 -18.31 21.05 -9.74
N TYR A 81 -18.94 20.66 -8.63
CA TYR A 81 -20.23 21.20 -8.19
C TYR A 81 -20.10 22.55 -7.47
N PHE A 82 -19.08 22.72 -6.61
CA PHE A 82 -18.94 23.92 -5.77
C PHE A 82 -18.00 24.99 -6.35
N PHE A 83 -16.98 24.61 -7.11
CA PHE A 83 -15.92 25.50 -7.60
C PHE A 83 -15.58 25.16 -9.06
N PRO A 84 -16.28 25.76 -10.05
CA PRO A 84 -15.95 25.58 -11.46
C PRO A 84 -14.63 26.29 -11.79
N VAL A 85 -13.50 25.63 -11.51
CA VAL A 85 -12.16 26.11 -11.82
C VAL A 85 -11.88 25.87 -13.30
N LYS A 86 -11.61 26.95 -14.05
CA LYS A 86 -11.10 26.86 -15.41
C LYS A 86 -9.58 26.90 -15.37
N ILE A 87 -8.94 25.77 -15.67
CA ILE A 87 -7.49 25.70 -15.79
C ILE A 87 -7.12 26.09 -17.23
N PRO A 88 -6.27 27.10 -17.45
CA PRO A 88 -5.86 27.54 -18.78
C PRO A 88 -4.73 26.66 -19.34
N LEU A 89 -4.90 25.34 -19.28
CA LEU A 89 -3.99 24.36 -19.87
C LEU A 89 -4.73 23.60 -20.94
N SER A 90 -4.06 23.35 -22.07
CA SER A 90 -4.58 22.39 -23.04
C SER A 90 -4.56 20.99 -22.44
N ILE A 91 -5.43 20.10 -22.95
CA ILE A 91 -5.48 18.70 -22.51
C ILE A 91 -4.12 18.03 -22.69
N LEU A 92 -3.43 18.30 -23.81
CA LEU A 92 -2.12 17.73 -24.10
C LEU A 92 -1.05 18.16 -23.09
N GLU A 93 -0.96 19.46 -22.78
CA GLU A 93 -0.02 19.98 -21.79
C GLU A 93 -0.30 19.39 -20.40
N ALA A 94 -1.57 19.33 -19.99
CA ALA A 94 -1.97 18.74 -18.73
C ALA A 94 -1.59 17.25 -18.66
N THR A 95 -1.81 16.48 -19.73
CA THR A 95 -1.44 15.06 -19.78
C THR A 95 0.08 14.87 -19.68
N ILE A 96 0.88 15.67 -20.39
CA ILE A 96 2.35 15.58 -20.33
C ILE A 96 2.86 15.91 -18.92
N LEU A 97 2.37 17.00 -18.32
CA LEU A 97 2.75 17.39 -16.96
C LEU A 97 2.38 16.32 -15.94
N LEU A 98 1.18 15.76 -16.01
CA LEU A 98 0.75 14.67 -15.13
C LEU A 98 1.56 13.40 -15.36
N ALA A 99 1.89 13.03 -16.59
CA ALA A 99 2.71 11.87 -16.87
C ALA A 99 4.11 11.99 -16.24
N LEU A 100 4.76 13.14 -16.39
CA LEU A 100 6.06 13.42 -15.75
C LEU A 100 5.95 13.37 -14.23
N PHE A 101 4.91 13.97 -13.66
CA PHE A 101 4.63 13.91 -12.23
C PHE A 101 4.46 12.47 -11.73
N PHE A 102 3.68 11.64 -12.43
CA PHE A 102 3.45 10.24 -12.03
C PHE A 102 4.70 9.37 -12.18
N ILE A 103 5.60 9.64 -13.13
CA ILE A 103 6.90 8.95 -13.22
C ILE A 103 7.74 9.26 -11.98
N VAL A 104 7.86 10.54 -11.61
CA VAL A 104 8.63 10.95 -10.42
C VAL A 104 8.00 10.37 -9.15
N LEU A 105 6.67 10.44 -9.04
CA LEU A 105 5.92 9.87 -7.92
C LEU A 105 6.15 8.36 -7.82
N PHE A 106 6.09 7.63 -8.94
CA PHE A 106 6.33 6.19 -8.96
C PHE A 106 7.72 5.84 -8.43
N ILE A 107 8.76 6.54 -8.88
CA ILE A 107 10.13 6.32 -8.38
C ILE A 107 10.20 6.59 -6.88
N ALA A 108 9.63 7.70 -6.41
CA ALA A 108 9.60 8.03 -4.99
C ALA A 108 8.89 6.96 -4.15
N LEU A 109 7.74 6.46 -4.62
CA LEU A 109 6.98 5.40 -3.96
C LEU A 109 7.72 4.06 -3.95
N ARG A 110 8.45 3.71 -5.01
CA ARG A 110 9.29 2.50 -5.04
C ARG A 110 10.45 2.58 -4.05
N LEU A 111 11.09 3.74 -3.92
CA LEU A 111 12.13 3.96 -2.90
C LEU A 111 11.56 3.87 -1.49
N LEU A 112 10.36 4.41 -1.27
CA LEU A 112 9.66 4.31 0.01
C LEU A 112 9.29 2.86 0.34
N ALA A 113 8.76 2.11 -0.63
CA ALA A 113 8.45 0.69 -0.48
C ALA A 113 9.69 -0.12 -0.08
N LYS A 114 10.82 0.11 -0.75
CA LYS A 114 12.09 -0.56 -0.41
C LYS A 114 12.52 -0.27 1.03
N ARG A 115 12.49 1.00 1.46
CA ARG A 115 12.83 1.38 2.85
C ARG A 115 11.89 0.74 3.87
N LEU A 116 10.61 0.64 3.55
CA LEU A 116 9.62 0.03 4.42
C LEU A 116 9.82 -1.49 4.52
N ALA A 117 10.18 -2.15 3.41
CA ALA A 117 10.52 -3.56 3.40
C ALA A 117 11.76 -3.85 4.26
N GLU A 118 12.82 -3.06 4.12
CA GLU A 118 14.03 -3.17 4.95
C GLU A 118 13.71 -3.00 6.45
N ARG A 119 12.76 -2.14 6.79
CA ARG A 119 12.29 -1.99 8.17
C ARG A 119 11.58 -3.25 8.67
N TYR A 120 10.65 -3.82 7.89
CA TYR A 120 9.96 -5.04 8.30
C TYR A 120 10.90 -6.23 8.42
N GLU A 121 11.89 -6.35 7.54
CA GLU A 121 12.91 -7.38 7.61
C GLU A 121 13.73 -7.27 8.91
N LYS A 122 14.11 -6.05 9.32
CA LYS A 122 14.76 -5.82 10.61
C LYS A 122 13.88 -6.20 11.79
N GLU A 123 12.62 -5.76 11.79
CA GLU A 123 11.66 -6.06 12.86
C GLU A 123 11.44 -7.59 13.02
N ILE A 124 11.36 -8.35 11.93
CA ILE A 124 11.21 -9.81 11.96
C ILE A 124 12.47 -10.48 12.55
N ASN A 125 13.66 -10.05 12.12
CA ASN A 125 14.91 -10.60 12.60
C ASN A 125 15.16 -10.30 14.09
N GLU A 126 14.79 -9.11 14.56
CA GLU A 126 14.84 -8.75 15.98
C GLU A 126 13.88 -9.61 16.80
N LEU A 127 12.65 -9.80 16.31
CA LEU A 127 11.65 -10.64 16.97
C LEU A 127 12.12 -12.10 17.09
N PHE A 128 12.77 -12.63 16.06
CA PHE A 128 13.35 -13.97 16.09
C PHE A 128 14.43 -14.10 17.16
N LYS A 129 15.39 -13.16 17.21
CA LYS A 129 16.48 -13.16 18.20
C LYS A 129 15.95 -13.13 19.63
N ASN A 130 14.96 -12.28 19.90
CA ASN A 130 14.32 -12.18 21.22
C ASN A 130 13.63 -13.49 21.60
N THR A 131 12.87 -14.08 20.66
CA THR A 131 12.19 -15.37 20.87
C THR A 131 13.18 -16.49 21.18
N GLN A 132 14.31 -16.54 20.47
CA GLN A 132 15.34 -17.55 20.70
C GLN A 132 16.03 -17.38 22.07
N ALA A 133 16.33 -16.14 22.47
CA ALA A 133 16.91 -15.85 23.78
C ALA A 133 15.97 -16.26 24.93
N GLU A 134 14.67 -16.00 24.80
CA GLU A 134 13.66 -16.44 25.79
C GLU A 134 13.57 -17.96 25.92
N LEU A 135 13.65 -18.70 24.80
CA LEU A 135 13.63 -20.16 24.81
C LEU A 135 14.86 -20.75 25.50
N LEU A 136 16.04 -20.17 25.25
CA LEU A 136 17.28 -20.59 25.90
C LEU A 136 17.25 -20.33 27.41
N ALA A 137 16.72 -19.18 27.84
CA ALA A 137 16.61 -18.83 29.26
C ALA A 137 15.60 -19.72 30.03
N LYS A 138 14.62 -20.30 29.36
CA LYS A 138 13.65 -21.24 29.96
C LYS A 138 14.14 -22.69 29.98
N GLY A 139 15.13 -23.02 29.13
CA GLY A 139 15.71 -24.36 29.03
C GLY A 139 16.96 -24.59 29.89
N SER A 140 17.50 -23.53 30.51
CA SER A 140 18.61 -23.55 31.47
C SER A 140 18.12 -23.57 32.90
#